data_AF-A0A183DTC7-F1
#
_entry.id   AF-A0A183DTC7-F1
#
_cell.length_a   1.000
_cell.length_b   1.000
_cell.length_c   1.000
_cell.angle_alpha   90.00
_cell.angle_beta   90.00
_cell.angle_gamma   90.00
#
_symmetry.space_group_name_H-M   'P 1'
#
loop_
_entity.id
_entity.type
_entity.pdbx_description
1 polymer ?
#
loop_
_entity_poly.entity_id
_entity_poly.type
_entity_poly.pdbx_seq_one_letter_code
_entity_poly.pdbx_strand_id
1 'polypeptide(L)'
;MQVVLSIQAVGEPPLFLGSSAFFAIRSAIEAYRADNNQQGYFRLDSPATAEHIRMACTDDITQMIPDLPDIVTYTPWTVQL
;
A
#
# COMPACT_ATOMS: atom_id res chain seq x y z
N MET A 1 6.25 -22.41 32.28
CA MET A 1 5.01 -22.69 31.54
C MET A 1 5.36 -23.67 30.42
N GLN A 2 5.19 -24.97 30.66
CA GLN A 2 5.50 -26.01 29.67
C GLN A 2 4.32 -26.19 28.72
N VAL A 3 4.62 -26.25 27.43
CA VAL A 3 3.70 -26.76 26.42
C VAL A 3 3.59 -28.27 26.63
N VAL A 4 2.45 -28.72 27.15
CA VAL A 4 2.11 -30.14 27.28
C VAL A 4 1.80 -30.65 25.86
N LEU A 5 2.63 -31.55 25.32
CA LEU A 5 2.51 -32.25 24.01
C LEU A 5 3.17 -31.63 22.75
N SER A 6 4.25 -30.86 22.84
CA SER A 6 5.02 -30.39 21.66
C SER A 6 4.20 -29.67 20.56
N ILE A 7 2.98 -29.21 20.88
CA ILE A 7 2.13 -28.46 19.96
C ILE A 7 2.49 -26.98 20.03
N GLN A 8 2.72 -26.34 18.89
CA GLN A 8 2.87 -24.89 18.86
C GLN A 8 1.49 -24.27 18.59
N ALA A 9 1.12 -23.23 19.34
CA ALA A 9 -0.07 -22.47 19.04
C ALA A 9 0.19 -21.61 17.79
N VAL A 10 -0.43 -21.96 16.65
CA VAL A 10 -0.25 -21.29 15.34
C VAL A 10 -1.50 -20.47 14.96
N GLY A 11 -2.31 -20.03 15.90
CA GLY A 11 -3.53 -19.26 15.59
C GLY A 11 -3.23 -17.90 14.93
N GLU A 12 -2.48 -17.06 15.63
CA GLU A 12 -2.12 -15.70 15.20
C GLU A 12 -0.83 -15.57 14.35
N PRO A 13 0.23 -16.40 14.55
CA PRO A 13 1.46 -16.29 13.77
C PRO A 13 1.31 -16.27 12.23
N PRO A 14 0.40 -17.04 11.59
CA PRO A 14 0.26 -17.02 10.15
C PRO A 14 -0.46 -15.79 9.61
N LEU A 15 -1.13 -14.99 10.46
CA LEU A 15 -1.81 -13.76 10.03
C LEU A 15 -0.83 -12.79 9.34
N PHE A 16 0.38 -12.67 9.89
CA PHE A 16 1.40 -11.79 9.32
C PHE A 16 2.00 -12.32 8.01
N LEU A 17 1.92 -13.63 7.71
CA LEU A 17 2.39 -14.15 6.42
C LEU A 17 1.61 -13.54 5.24
N GLY A 18 0.38 -13.07 5.47
CA GLY A 18 -0.39 -12.32 4.48
C GLY A 18 0.27 -11.01 4.03
N SER A 19 1.17 -10.43 4.83
CA SER A 19 1.92 -9.22 4.44
C SER A 19 2.88 -9.48 3.26
N SER A 20 3.19 -10.74 2.96
CA SER A 20 3.99 -11.10 1.77
C SER A 20 3.38 -10.56 0.48
N ALA A 21 2.05 -10.61 0.33
CA ALA A 21 1.36 -10.06 -0.82
C ALA A 21 1.50 -8.52 -0.90
N PHE A 22 1.42 -7.84 0.25
CA PHE A 22 1.63 -6.39 0.32
C PHE A 22 3.03 -5.99 -0.14
N PHE A 23 4.07 -6.71 0.33
CA PHE A 23 5.45 -6.45 -0.09
C PHE A 23 5.72 -6.82 -1.56
N ALA A 24 5.07 -7.86 -2.08
CA ALA A 24 5.15 -8.21 -3.50
C ALA A 24 4.58 -7.07 -4.39
N ILE A 25 3.43 -6.51 -3.99
CA ILE A 25 2.82 -5.36 -4.68
C ILE A 25 3.76 -4.14 -4.62
N ARG A 26 4.34 -3.85 -3.46
CA ARG A 26 5.30 -2.75 -3.31
C ARG A 26 6.49 -2.91 -4.26
N SER A 27 7.05 -4.12 -4.36
CA SER A 27 8.17 -4.39 -5.27
C SER A 27 7.78 -4.24 -6.74
N ALA A 28 6.56 -4.63 -7.12
CA ALA A 28 6.04 -4.40 -8.47
C ALA A 28 5.91 -2.90 -8.81
N ILE A 29 5.45 -2.08 -7.86
CA ILE A 29 5.37 -0.62 -8.01
C ILE A 29 6.79 -0.02 -8.09
N GLU A 30 7.74 -0.48 -7.27
CA GLU A 30 9.14 -0.05 -7.33
C GLU A 30 9.74 -0.28 -8.73
N ALA A 31 9.49 -1.45 -9.33
CA ALA A 31 9.92 -1.76 -10.69
C ALA A 31 9.28 -0.84 -11.74
N TYR A 32 7.95 -0.66 -11.69
CA TYR A 32 7.25 0.23 -12.62
C TYR A 32 7.75 1.68 -12.54
N ARG A 33 8.00 2.18 -11.33
CA ARG A 33 8.54 3.53 -11.11
C ARG A 33 9.97 3.66 -11.63
N ALA A 34 10.79 2.61 -11.51
CA ALA A 34 12.14 2.60 -12.08
C ALA A 34 12.11 2.73 -13.61
N ASP A 35 11.18 2.04 -14.28
CA ASP A 35 10.99 2.12 -15.73
C ASP A 35 10.51 3.51 -16.19
N ASN A 36 9.73 4.21 -15.37
CA ASN A 36 9.24 5.57 -15.62
C ASN A 36 10.20 6.68 -15.12
N ASN A 37 11.47 6.35 -14.84
CA ASN A 37 12.49 7.28 -14.32
C ASN A 37 12.12 7.96 -12.99
N GLN A 38 11.21 7.38 -12.21
CA GLN A 38 10.79 7.88 -10.90
C GLN A 38 11.41 7.06 -9.76
N GLN A 39 12.74 7.06 -9.71
CA GLN A 39 13.49 6.31 -8.70
C GLN A 39 13.48 7.05 -7.36
N GLY A 40 13.22 6.32 -6.27
CA GLY A 40 13.26 6.87 -4.92
C GLY A 40 12.34 6.15 -3.95
N TYR A 41 12.39 6.59 -2.70
CA TYR A 41 11.46 6.14 -1.68
C TYR A 41 10.05 6.65 -1.98
N PHE A 42 9.06 5.76 -2.00
CA PHE A 42 7.65 6.13 -1.97
C PHE A 42 6.96 5.50 -0.78
N ARG A 43 5.91 6.18 -0.31
CA ARG A 43 5.06 5.72 0.78
C ARG A 43 3.91 4.90 0.21
N LEU A 44 3.71 3.70 0.75
CA LEU A 44 2.56 2.85 0.50
C LEU A 44 2.00 2.43 1.84
N ASP A 45 0.80 2.90 2.17
CA ASP A 45 0.13 2.58 3.43
C ASP A 45 -0.76 1.34 3.27
N SER A 46 -0.93 0.59 4.34
CA SER A 46 -1.87 -0.54 4.38
C SER A 46 -3.27 -0.02 4.70
N PRO A 47 -4.34 -0.49 4.03
CA PRO A 47 -4.34 -1.53 2.99
C PRO A 47 -3.90 -1.01 1.61
N ALA A 48 -3.19 -1.85 0.85
CA ALA A 48 -2.85 -1.60 -0.55
C ALA A 48 -4.09 -1.78 -1.44
N THR A 49 -5.05 -0.86 -1.34
CA THR A 49 -6.23 -0.80 -2.20
C THR A 49 -5.83 -0.48 -3.64
N ALA A 50 -6.71 -0.80 -4.59
CA ALA A 50 -6.48 -0.47 -6.00
C ALA A 50 -6.23 1.03 -6.23
N GLU A 51 -6.89 1.89 -5.43
CA GLU A 51 -6.67 3.34 -5.42
C GLU A 51 -5.21 3.68 -5.06
N HIS A 52 -4.71 3.20 -3.91
CA HIS A 52 -3.33 3.47 -3.49
C HIS A 52 -2.30 2.93 -4.48
N ILE A 53 -2.53 1.72 -5.02
CA ILE A 53 -1.65 1.13 -6.03
C ILE A 53 -1.62 2.00 -7.29
N ARG A 54 -2.78 2.45 -7.78
CA ARG A 54 -2.85 3.27 -9.00
C ARG A 54 -2.22 4.64 -8.82
N MET A 55 -2.42 5.27 -7.67
CA MET A 55 -1.85 6.59 -7.36
C MET A 55 -0.34 6.53 -7.12
N ALA A 56 0.18 5.40 -6.61
CA ALA A 56 1.62 5.18 -6.47
C ALA A 56 2.34 4.97 -7.81
N CYS A 57 1.63 4.46 -8.82
CA CYS A 57 2.10 4.37 -10.20
C CYS A 57 1.86 5.70 -10.94
N THR A 58 2.72 6.69 -10.71
CA THR A 58 2.60 7.99 -11.39
C THR A 58 3.00 7.85 -12.87
N ASP A 59 2.09 8.24 -13.73
CA ASP A 59 2.18 8.20 -15.19
C ASP A 59 1.60 9.49 -15.80
N ASP A 60 1.65 9.62 -17.12
CA ASP A 60 1.14 10.78 -17.84
C ASP A 60 -0.32 11.11 -17.47
N ILE A 61 -1.15 10.08 -17.24
CA ILE A 61 -2.55 10.25 -16.85
C ILE A 61 -2.67 10.94 -15.49
N THR A 62 -1.88 10.49 -14.50
CA THR A 62 -1.91 11.12 -13.17
C THR A 62 -1.44 12.58 -13.20
N GLN A 63 -0.52 12.93 -14.11
CA GLN A 63 -0.03 14.30 -14.27
C GLN A 63 -1.04 15.24 -14.94
N MET A 64 -2.01 14.69 -15.67
CA MET A 64 -3.07 15.49 -16.30
C MET A 64 -4.17 15.92 -15.32
N ILE A 65 -4.24 15.29 -14.14
CA ILE A 65 -5.28 15.57 -13.14
C ILE A 65 -4.86 16.82 -12.34
N PRO A 66 -5.72 17.84 -12.23
CA PRO A 66 -5.43 19.01 -11.41
C PRO A 66 -5.42 18.65 -9.93
N ASP A 67 -4.60 19.35 -9.17
CA ASP A 67 -4.56 19.20 -7.71
C ASP A 67 -5.94 19.50 -7.09
N LEU A 68 -6.28 18.76 -6.02
CA LEU A 68 -7.53 18.99 -5.32
C LEU A 68 -7.57 20.40 -4.71
N PRO A 69 -8.74 21.07 -4.72
CA PRO A 69 -8.92 22.35 -4.06
C PRO A 69 -8.76 22.22 -2.54
N ASP A 70 -8.49 23.34 -1.86
CA ASP A 70 -8.34 23.36 -0.41
C ASP A 70 -9.52 22.69 0.30
N ILE A 71 -9.23 21.87 1.32
CA ILE A 71 -10.21 21.05 2.07
C ILE A 71 -11.34 21.87 2.71
N VAL A 72 -11.15 23.18 2.87
CA VAL A 72 -12.17 24.11 3.38
C VAL A 72 -13.30 24.33 2.36
N THR A 73 -13.02 24.09 1.08
CA THR A 73 -13.94 24.37 -0.04
C THR A 73 -15.01 23.28 -0.22
N TYR A 74 -14.73 22.04 0.18
CA TYR A 74 -15.63 20.91 -0.05
C TYR A 74 -15.56 19.88 1.09
N THR A 75 -16.66 19.19 1.34
CA THR A 75 -16.69 18.05 2.28
C THR A 75 -16.41 16.75 1.51
N PRO A 76 -15.26 16.09 1.74
CA PRO A 76 -14.99 14.81 1.11
C PRO A 76 -15.98 13.76 1.60
N TRP A 77 -16.38 12.85 0.72
CA TRP A 77 -17.24 11.72 1.07
C TRP A 77 -16.53 10.70 1.98
N THR A 78 -15.22 10.53 1.76
CA THR A 78 -14.35 9.61 2.50
C THR A 78 -13.09 10.33 2.94
N VAL A 79 -12.63 10.04 4.16
CA VAL A 79 -11.34 10.49 4.68
C VAL A 79 -10.29 9.41 4.46
N GLN A 80 -9.13 9.79 3.92
CA GLN A 80 -7.94 8.94 3.93
C GLN A 80 -7.41 8.92 5.38
N LEU A 81 -7.31 7.72 5.97
CA LEU A 81 -6.88 7.51 7.36
C LEU A 81 -5.36 7.57 7.51
#